data_AF-A0A7C4AXI6-F1
#
_entry.id   AF-A0A7C4AXI6-F1
#
_cell.length_a   1.000
_cell.length_b   1.000
_cell.length_c   1.000
_cell.angle_alpha   90.00
_cell.angle_beta   90.00
_cell.angle_gamma   90.00
#
_symmetry.space_group_name_H-M   'P 1'
#
loop_
_entity.id
_entity.type
_entity.pdbx_description
1 polymer ?
#
loop_
_entity_poly.entity_id
_entity_poly.type
_entity_poly.pdbx_seq_one_letter_code
_entity_poly.pdbx_strand_id
1 'polypeptide(L)'
;MATRLAEDATLLTVERRFYTDYVRLTLDRGRCIFCDVCIRVCPKSAVRLARREDGSLTLKIGEECSLCGACEPFCPTGAIAITVNGRRLNPLVSSGGFPLPLPKIRVDQSKCRSDCFKCSEACPTGAIKIDAEHNVKVEEEKCLRCPWCEDACPGKAIKVNPLFEGTVFIDESKCEEKCDACVEACPTKAISKTGGKIGVNPRVCILCNACIHLDVCRNRAITVVRRRALHGEGFSAVWANAVENLLGARPLARELDSEGYRRIRKLVEEARL
;
A
#
# COMPACT_ATOMS: atom_id res chain seq x y z
N MET A 1 6.94 -20.15 -24.32
CA MET A 1 6.90 -18.79 -23.74
C MET A 1 8.18 -18.59 -22.93
N ALA A 2 8.94 -17.53 -23.18
CA ALA A 2 10.15 -17.23 -22.41
C ALA A 2 9.86 -16.09 -21.41
N THR A 3 10.11 -16.33 -20.13
CA THR A 3 10.15 -15.28 -19.11
C THR A 3 11.53 -14.65 -19.16
N ARG A 4 11.62 -13.31 -19.27
CA ARG A 4 12.88 -12.59 -19.12
C ARG A 4 12.90 -11.88 -17.78
N LEU A 5 13.91 -12.19 -16.98
CA LEU A 5 14.24 -11.48 -15.75
C LEU A 5 15.44 -10.60 -16.05
N ALA A 6 15.28 -9.29 -15.84
CA ALA A 6 16.37 -8.34 -15.90
C ALA A 6 16.40 -7.59 -14.56
N GLU A 7 17.58 -7.58 -13.95
CA GLU A 7 17.84 -6.80 -12.74
C GLU A 7 18.87 -5.73 -13.09
N ASP A 8 18.50 -4.46 -12.91
CA ASP A 8 19.47 -3.40 -12.70
C ASP A 8 19.52 -3.07 -11.20
N ALA A 9 20.46 -2.22 -10.77
CA ALA A 9 20.65 -1.91 -9.34
C ALA A 9 19.38 -1.42 -8.64
N THR A 10 18.44 -0.82 -9.39
CA THR A 10 17.25 -0.14 -8.88
C THR A 10 15.92 -0.78 -9.24
N LEU A 11 15.84 -1.50 -10.36
CA LEU A 11 14.61 -2.08 -10.89
C LEU A 11 14.75 -3.60 -11.02
N LEU A 12 13.73 -4.30 -10.53
CA LEU A 12 13.50 -5.71 -10.85
C LEU A 12 12.39 -5.79 -11.89
N THR A 13 12.65 -6.48 -13.00
CA THR A 13 11.70 -6.61 -14.11
C THR A 13 11.35 -8.06 -14.40
N VAL A 14 10.05 -8.33 -14.54
CA VAL A 14 9.52 -9.60 -15.04
C VAL A 14 8.72 -9.34 -16.31
N GLU A 15 9.16 -9.91 -17.43
CA GLU A 15 8.50 -9.75 -18.74
C GLU A 15 8.07 -11.11 -19.31
N ARG A 16 6.86 -11.15 -19.87
CA ARG A 16 6.36 -12.28 -20.67
C ARG A 16 5.89 -11.76 -22.03
N ARG A 17 6.39 -12.39 -23.09
CA ARG A 17 6.00 -12.13 -24.48
C ARG A 17 5.00 -13.18 -24.96
N PHE A 18 3.91 -12.68 -25.52
CA PHE A 18 2.87 -13.41 -26.25
C PHE A 18 3.11 -13.22 -27.76
N TYR A 19 2.21 -13.75 -28.59
CA TYR A 19 2.34 -13.66 -30.05
C TYR A 19 2.31 -12.22 -30.57
N THR A 20 1.41 -11.39 -30.03
CA THR A 20 1.19 -9.99 -30.46
C THR A 20 1.60 -8.97 -29.40
N ASP A 21 1.68 -9.39 -28.14
CA ASP A 21 1.77 -8.49 -27.00
C ASP A 21 2.89 -8.90 -26.05
N TYR A 22 3.34 -7.98 -25.21
CA TYR A 22 4.13 -8.31 -24.04
C TYR A 22 3.63 -7.58 -22.81
N VAL A 23 3.67 -8.28 -21.68
CA VAL A 23 3.32 -7.76 -20.37
C VAL A 23 4.58 -7.68 -19.53
N ARG A 24 4.81 -6.54 -18.88
CA ARG A 24 5.97 -6.30 -18.04
C ARG A 24 5.52 -5.78 -16.68
N LEU A 25 6.00 -6.43 -15.63
CA LEU A 25 5.95 -5.95 -14.26
C LEU A 25 7.32 -5.39 -13.89
N THR A 26 7.35 -4.17 -13.35
CA THR A 26 8.56 -3.54 -12.80
C THR A 26 8.37 -3.27 -11.32
N LEU A 27 9.36 -3.61 -10.51
CA LEU A 27 9.47 -3.25 -9.09
C LEU A 27 10.64 -2.29 -8.91
N ASP A 28 10.34 -1.09 -8.42
CA ASP A 28 11.29 -0.08 -7.99
C ASP A 28 11.75 -0.33 -6.55
N ARG A 29 13.00 -0.77 -6.41
CA ARG A 29 13.63 -1.10 -5.13
C ARG A 29 13.87 0.15 -4.28
N GLY A 30 14.08 1.32 -4.91
CA GLY A 30 14.28 2.58 -4.20
C GLY A 30 12.99 3.13 -3.58
N ARG A 31 11.83 2.81 -4.15
CA ARG A 31 10.51 3.17 -3.59
C ARG A 31 9.89 2.09 -2.71
N CYS A 32 10.44 0.88 -2.67
CA CYS A 32 9.87 -0.21 -1.88
C CYS A 32 10.13 0.02 -0.38
N ILE A 33 9.07 0.12 0.42
CA ILE A 33 9.16 0.20 1.89
C ILE A 33 9.15 -1.19 2.56
N PHE A 34 9.38 -2.24 1.77
CA PHE A 34 9.35 -3.65 2.19
C PHE A 34 8.07 -4.11 2.88
N CYS A 35 6.94 -3.42 2.71
CA CYS A 35 5.64 -3.88 3.21
C CYS A 35 5.22 -5.23 2.62
N ASP A 36 4.24 -5.89 3.25
CA ASP A 36 3.77 -7.21 2.80
C ASP A 36 2.58 -7.17 1.81
N VAL A 37 2.09 -5.98 1.42
CA VAL A 37 0.84 -5.87 0.63
C VAL A 37 0.93 -6.67 -0.67
N CYS A 38 2.01 -6.48 -1.44
CA CYS A 38 2.22 -7.20 -2.71
C CYS A 38 2.37 -8.72 -2.54
N ILE A 39 2.86 -9.17 -1.39
CA ILE A 39 2.98 -10.59 -1.03
C ILE A 39 1.57 -11.16 -0.78
N ARG A 40 0.77 -10.46 0.03
CA ARG A 40 -0.57 -10.92 0.44
C ARG A 40 -1.59 -10.88 -0.70
N VAL A 41 -1.55 -9.87 -1.56
CA VAL A 41 -2.48 -9.78 -2.70
C VAL A 41 -2.12 -10.70 -3.86
N CYS A 42 -0.95 -11.34 -3.84
CA CYS A 42 -0.52 -12.21 -4.93
C CYS A 42 -1.28 -13.55 -4.88
N PRO A 43 -2.15 -13.87 -5.87
CA PRO A 43 -2.91 -15.12 -5.85
C PRO A 43 -2.06 -16.36 -6.17
N LYS A 44 -0.79 -16.16 -6.57
CA LYS A 44 0.17 -17.21 -6.90
C LYS A 44 1.29 -17.33 -5.88
N SER A 45 1.27 -16.51 -4.82
CA SER A 45 2.36 -16.44 -3.84
C SER A 45 3.73 -16.16 -4.47
N ALA A 46 3.73 -15.47 -5.62
CA ALA A 46 4.91 -15.27 -6.45
C ALA A 46 5.90 -14.25 -5.88
N VAL A 47 5.47 -13.42 -4.94
CA VAL A 47 6.26 -12.32 -4.38
C VAL A 47 6.66 -12.71 -2.97
N ARG A 48 7.95 -12.60 -2.65
CA ARG A 48 8.48 -12.89 -1.32
C ARG A 48 9.59 -11.95 -0.93
N LEU A 49 9.70 -11.70 0.37
CA LEU A 49 10.86 -11.03 0.94
C LEU A 49 12.08 -11.96 0.85
N ALA A 50 13.22 -11.40 0.51
CA ALA A 50 14.49 -12.09 0.38
C ALA A 50 15.63 -11.17 0.86
N ARG A 51 16.83 -11.74 0.98
CA ARG A 51 18.06 -11.01 1.24
C ARG A 51 18.97 -11.09 0.02
N ARG A 52 19.65 -9.98 -0.26
CA ARG A 52 20.78 -9.96 -1.19
C ARG A 52 22.04 -10.49 -0.51
N GLU A 53 23.08 -10.69 -1.30
CA GLU A 53 24.40 -11.14 -0.82
C GLU A 53 25.02 -10.16 0.20
N ASP A 54 24.76 -8.86 0.04
CA ASP A 54 25.19 -7.80 0.98
C ASP A 54 24.35 -7.74 2.28
N GLY A 55 23.38 -8.66 2.44
CA GLY A 55 22.47 -8.71 3.57
C GLY A 55 21.29 -7.74 3.49
N SER A 56 21.23 -6.84 2.51
CA SER A 56 20.10 -5.92 2.33
C SER A 56 18.81 -6.66 1.98
N LEU A 57 17.66 -6.11 2.41
CA LEU A 57 16.35 -6.66 2.04
C LEU A 57 16.04 -6.34 0.58
N THR A 58 15.38 -7.30 -0.08
CA THR A 58 14.80 -7.16 -1.41
C THR A 58 13.51 -7.96 -1.49
N LEU A 59 12.65 -7.63 -2.45
CA LEU A 59 11.62 -8.56 -2.89
C LEU A 59 12.17 -9.40 -4.05
N LYS A 60 11.75 -10.66 -4.10
CA LYS A 60 11.94 -11.57 -5.23
C LYS A 60 10.59 -11.90 -5.83
N ILE A 61 10.53 -11.94 -7.16
CA ILE A 61 9.36 -12.38 -7.92
C ILE A 61 9.71 -13.69 -8.60
N GLY A 62 8.98 -14.76 -8.26
CA GLY A 62 9.17 -16.10 -8.80
C GLY A 62 8.57 -16.29 -10.19
N GLU A 63 8.89 -17.43 -10.80
CA GLU A 63 8.45 -17.81 -12.15
C GLU A 63 6.93 -18.08 -12.23
N GLU A 64 6.32 -18.44 -11.09
CA GLU A 64 4.89 -18.61 -10.88
C GLU A 64 4.09 -17.31 -11.01
N CYS A 65 4.76 -16.16 -11.15
CA CYS A 65 4.12 -14.89 -11.44
C CYS A 65 3.33 -14.97 -12.75
N SER A 66 2.02 -14.73 -12.66
CA SER A 66 1.12 -14.70 -13.80
C SER A 66 1.05 -13.34 -14.51
N LEU A 67 1.75 -12.31 -13.98
CA LEU A 67 1.66 -10.92 -14.44
C LEU A 67 0.22 -10.36 -14.42
N CYS A 68 -0.63 -10.82 -13.49
CA CYS A 68 -2.02 -10.35 -13.38
C CYS A 68 -2.15 -8.90 -12.91
N GLY A 69 -1.11 -8.34 -12.27
CA GLY A 69 -1.12 -6.96 -11.81
C GLY A 69 -1.87 -6.65 -10.52
N ALA A 70 -2.33 -7.65 -9.76
CA ALA A 70 -3.01 -7.44 -8.47
C ALA A 70 -2.16 -6.67 -7.43
N CYS A 71 -0.82 -6.72 -7.54
CA CYS A 71 0.11 -6.07 -6.63
C CYS A 71 0.35 -4.58 -6.90
N GLU A 72 -0.02 -4.06 -8.09
CA GLU A 72 0.17 -2.64 -8.42
C GLU A 72 -0.82 -1.72 -7.67
N PRO A 73 -2.15 -1.97 -7.66
CA PRO A 73 -3.10 -0.96 -7.17
C PRO A 73 -2.97 -0.61 -5.69
N PHE A 74 -2.65 -1.59 -4.84
CA PHE A 74 -2.54 -1.40 -3.39
C PHE A 74 -1.09 -1.19 -2.92
N CYS A 75 -0.11 -1.11 -3.83
CA CYS A 75 1.25 -0.76 -3.43
C CYS A 75 1.28 0.65 -2.81
N PRO A 76 1.58 0.82 -1.51
CA PRO A 76 1.43 2.13 -0.85
C PRO A 76 2.33 3.22 -1.45
N THR A 77 3.47 2.84 -2.03
CA THR A 77 4.46 3.73 -2.64
C THR A 77 4.46 3.72 -4.16
N GLY A 78 3.55 2.98 -4.80
CA GLY A 78 3.54 2.83 -6.26
C GLY A 78 4.83 2.20 -6.84
N ALA A 79 5.61 1.51 -6.00
CA ALA A 79 6.87 0.87 -6.39
C ALA A 79 6.67 -0.25 -7.42
N ILE A 80 5.48 -0.82 -7.54
CA ILE A 80 5.16 -1.84 -8.54
C ILE A 80 4.35 -1.20 -9.66
N ALA A 81 4.73 -1.45 -10.91
CA ALA A 81 3.96 -1.02 -12.07
C ALA A 81 3.79 -2.18 -13.08
N ILE A 82 2.65 -2.19 -13.77
CA ILE A 82 2.36 -3.09 -14.89
C ILE A 82 2.26 -2.28 -16.17
N THR A 83 2.86 -2.81 -17.23
CA THR A 83 2.73 -2.27 -18.58
C THR A 83 2.38 -3.36 -19.57
N VAL A 84 1.60 -2.98 -20.59
CA VAL A 84 1.29 -3.81 -21.76
C VAL A 84 1.77 -3.05 -22.99
N ASN A 85 2.65 -3.66 -23.78
CA ASN A 85 3.26 -3.02 -24.95
C ASN A 85 3.87 -1.64 -24.64
N GLY A 86 4.48 -1.50 -23.46
CA GLY A 86 5.12 -0.27 -22.98
C GLY A 86 4.15 0.80 -22.45
N ARG A 87 2.83 0.60 -22.53
CA ARG A 87 1.84 1.51 -21.96
C ARG A 87 1.47 1.08 -20.54
N ARG A 88 1.35 2.03 -19.61
CA ARG A 88 0.88 1.76 -18.24
C ARG A 88 -0.60 1.41 -18.28
N LEU A 89 -0.88 0.11 -18.31
CA LEU A 89 -2.20 -0.47 -18.44
C LEU A 89 -2.23 -1.75 -17.62
N ASN A 90 -3.07 -1.80 -16.59
CA ASN A 90 -3.25 -2.99 -15.77
C ASN A 90 -4.44 -3.79 -16.28
N PRO A 91 -4.24 -4.97 -16.91
CA PRO A 91 -5.34 -5.72 -17.53
C PRO A 91 -6.44 -6.12 -16.54
N LEU A 92 -6.07 -6.40 -15.29
CA LEU A 92 -7.01 -6.83 -14.26
C LEU A 92 -7.86 -5.66 -13.75
N VAL A 93 -7.29 -4.47 -13.63
CA VAL A 93 -8.05 -3.26 -13.28
C VAL A 93 -8.90 -2.79 -14.46
N SER A 94 -8.33 -2.74 -15.66
CA SER A 94 -9.04 -2.27 -16.87
C SER A 94 -10.23 -3.15 -17.26
N SER A 95 -10.24 -4.43 -16.86
CA SER A 95 -11.40 -5.32 -17.02
C SER A 95 -12.42 -5.23 -15.88
N GLY A 96 -12.21 -4.37 -14.87
CA GLY A 96 -13.07 -4.27 -13.69
C GLY A 96 -12.88 -5.41 -12.68
N GLY A 97 -11.90 -6.29 -12.90
CA GLY A 97 -11.65 -7.46 -12.06
C GLY A 97 -10.94 -7.14 -10.74
N PHE A 98 -10.44 -5.92 -10.56
CA PHE A 98 -9.76 -5.54 -9.32
C PHE A 98 -9.94 -4.05 -9.04
N PRO A 99 -10.38 -3.67 -7.83
CA PRO A 99 -10.74 -2.30 -7.55
C PRO A 99 -9.49 -1.44 -7.36
N LEU A 100 -9.65 -0.14 -7.62
CA LEU A 100 -8.64 0.86 -7.28
C LEU A 100 -8.88 1.37 -5.85
N PRO A 101 -7.82 1.64 -5.06
CA PRO A 101 -7.99 2.30 -3.78
C PRO A 101 -8.52 3.72 -3.98
N LEU A 102 -9.13 4.28 -2.94
CA LEU A 102 -9.55 5.69 -2.96
C LEU A 102 -8.36 6.63 -3.24
N PRO A 103 -8.56 7.84 -3.81
CA PRO A 103 -7.48 8.81 -4.02
C PRO A 103 -6.68 9.04 -2.73
N LYS A 104 -5.34 9.07 -2.79
CA LYS A 104 -4.47 9.16 -1.59
C LYS A 104 -4.83 10.33 -0.70
N ILE A 105 -4.99 11.49 -1.33
CA ILE A 105 -5.12 12.77 -0.68
C ILE A 105 -5.92 13.72 -1.59
N ARG A 106 -6.67 14.61 -0.99
CA ARG A 106 -7.34 15.74 -1.64
C ARG A 106 -6.94 17.01 -0.92
N VAL A 107 -6.61 18.05 -1.67
CA VAL A 107 -6.26 19.36 -1.12
C VAL A 107 -7.18 20.41 -1.73
N ASP A 108 -7.90 21.11 -0.87
CA ASP A 108 -8.70 22.28 -1.21
C ASP A 108 -7.84 23.53 -1.08
N GLN A 109 -7.19 23.94 -2.19
CA GLN A 109 -6.28 25.09 -2.20
C GLN A 109 -6.96 26.39 -1.76
N SER A 110 -8.28 26.50 -1.90
CA SER A 110 -9.04 27.69 -1.48
C SER A 110 -9.04 27.92 0.04
N LYS A 111 -8.74 26.87 0.83
CA LYS A 111 -8.62 26.93 2.29
C LYS A 111 -7.18 27.08 2.77
N CYS A 112 -6.20 27.10 1.86
CA CYS A 112 -4.81 27.32 2.19
C CYS A 112 -4.55 28.80 2.48
N ARG A 113 -3.64 29.07 3.42
CA ARG A 113 -3.12 30.42 3.65
C ARG A 113 -1.76 30.54 2.97
N SER A 114 -1.47 31.71 2.40
CA SER A 114 -0.25 31.99 1.64
C SER A 114 1.04 31.98 2.46
N ASP A 115 1.00 31.79 3.77
CA ASP A 115 2.16 31.80 4.67
C ASP A 115 2.23 30.52 5.53
N CYS A 116 1.67 29.40 5.05
CA CYS A 116 1.50 28.19 5.83
C CYS A 116 2.26 26.97 5.28
N PHE A 117 3.20 26.44 6.06
CA PHE A 117 4.04 25.28 5.70
C PHE A 117 3.83 24.04 6.58
N LYS A 118 2.85 24.08 7.50
CA LYS A 118 2.63 23.02 8.50
C LYS A 118 2.46 21.62 7.91
N CYS A 119 1.80 21.51 6.75
CA CYS A 119 1.56 20.22 6.11
C CYS A 119 2.83 19.62 5.48
N SER A 120 3.73 20.44 4.95
CA SER A 120 5.04 19.99 4.47
C SER A 120 5.99 19.66 5.61
N GLU A 121 6.00 20.47 6.68
CA GLU A 121 6.83 20.25 7.87
C GLU A 121 6.42 18.95 8.60
N ALA A 122 5.13 18.66 8.67
CA ALA A 122 4.62 17.46 9.33
C ALA A 122 4.80 16.17 8.51
N CYS A 123 5.12 16.25 7.22
CA CYS A 123 5.14 15.07 6.34
C CYS A 123 6.43 14.25 6.54
N PRO A 124 6.37 13.04 7.12
CA PRO A 124 7.58 12.28 7.45
C PRO A 124 8.34 11.76 6.23
N THR A 125 7.68 11.66 5.07
CA THR A 125 8.28 11.20 3.81
C THR A 125 8.62 12.33 2.86
N GLY A 126 8.38 13.59 3.26
CA GLY A 126 8.60 14.75 2.40
C GLY A 126 7.76 14.77 1.12
N ALA A 127 6.60 14.10 1.12
CA ALA A 127 5.70 13.99 -0.03
C ALA A 127 4.93 15.28 -0.34
N ILE A 128 4.82 16.20 0.62
CA ILE A 128 4.11 17.46 0.46
C ILE A 128 5.13 18.57 0.16
N LYS A 129 4.94 19.25 -0.98
CA LYS A 129 5.73 20.41 -1.42
C LYS A 129 4.82 21.63 -1.55
N ILE A 130 5.36 22.80 -1.29
CA ILE A 130 4.68 24.08 -1.54
C ILE A 130 5.42 24.74 -2.71
N ASP A 131 4.70 25.07 -3.78
CA ASP A 131 5.29 25.78 -4.94
C ASP A 131 5.41 27.29 -4.68
N ALA A 132 5.98 28.02 -5.66
CA ALA A 132 6.20 29.46 -5.54
C ALA A 132 4.88 30.25 -5.40
N GLU A 133 3.80 29.72 -5.97
CA GLU A 133 2.45 30.25 -5.89
C GLU A 133 1.71 29.82 -4.61
N HIS A 134 2.40 29.18 -3.67
CA HIS A 134 1.88 28.69 -2.39
C HIS A 134 0.81 27.60 -2.51
N ASN A 135 0.76 26.89 -3.63
CA ASN A 135 -0.08 25.71 -3.79
C ASN A 135 0.60 24.48 -3.20
N VAL A 136 -0.21 23.66 -2.55
CA VAL A 136 0.23 22.35 -2.06
C VAL A 136 0.32 21.37 -3.22
N LYS A 137 1.51 20.85 -3.51
CA LYS A 137 1.77 19.76 -4.44
C LYS A 137 2.08 18.47 -3.69
N VAL A 138 1.52 17.36 -4.16
CA VAL A 138 1.72 16.04 -3.56
C VAL A 138 2.53 15.18 -4.52
N GLU A 139 3.68 14.71 -4.06
CA GLU A 139 4.44 13.65 -4.72
C GLU A 139 3.78 12.29 -4.40
N GLU A 140 2.93 11.80 -5.29
CA GLU A 140 2.12 10.59 -5.11
C GLU A 140 2.95 9.36 -4.69
N GLU A 141 4.15 9.20 -5.25
CA GLU A 141 5.02 8.05 -4.99
C GLU A 141 5.62 8.06 -3.56
N LYS A 142 5.75 9.24 -2.94
CA LYS A 142 6.20 9.40 -1.54
C LYS A 142 5.04 9.46 -0.55
N CYS A 143 3.83 9.75 -1.02
CA CYS A 143 2.65 9.85 -0.16
C CYS A 143 2.21 8.46 0.31
N LEU A 144 2.37 8.20 1.61
CA LEU A 144 2.01 6.92 2.23
C LEU A 144 0.57 6.85 2.76
N ARG A 145 -0.23 7.90 2.56
CA ARG A 145 -1.61 8.02 3.09
C ARG A 145 -1.69 8.10 4.63
N CYS A 146 -0.64 8.53 5.31
CA CYS A 146 -0.73 8.93 6.71
C CYS A 146 -1.29 10.36 6.83
N PRO A 147 -2.16 10.65 7.81
CA PRO A 147 -2.84 11.94 7.95
C PRO A 147 -2.04 13.01 8.68
N TRP A 148 -0.72 12.91 8.82
CA TRP A 148 0.09 13.96 9.46
C TRP A 148 -0.17 15.35 8.89
N CYS A 149 -0.27 15.46 7.56
CA CYS A 149 -0.58 16.71 6.88
C CYS A 149 -2.04 17.17 7.09
N GLU A 150 -3.00 16.23 7.21
CA GLU A 150 -4.40 16.53 7.54
C GLU A 150 -4.51 17.07 8.97
N ASP A 151 -3.89 16.39 9.93
CA ASP A 151 -3.95 16.74 11.36
C ASP A 151 -3.18 18.04 11.66
N ALA A 152 -2.09 18.32 10.93
CA ALA A 152 -1.33 19.56 11.06
C ALA A 152 -1.98 20.77 10.37
N CYS A 153 -2.96 20.57 9.48
CA CYS A 153 -3.55 21.64 8.67
C CYS A 153 -4.56 22.47 9.48
N PRO A 154 -4.25 23.74 9.82
CA PRO A 154 -5.15 24.56 10.63
C PRO A 154 -6.44 24.94 9.86
N GLY A 155 -6.35 25.07 8.54
CA GLY A 155 -7.48 25.40 7.66
C GLY A 155 -8.34 24.21 7.26
N LYS A 156 -8.00 22.98 7.70
CA LYS A 156 -8.68 21.74 7.30
C LYS A 156 -8.85 21.60 5.77
N ALA A 157 -7.85 22.05 5.02
CA ALA A 157 -7.81 22.02 3.56
C ALA A 157 -7.50 20.61 3.02
N ILE A 158 -6.91 19.75 3.85
CA ILE A 158 -6.36 18.46 3.42
C ILE A 158 -7.24 17.33 3.94
N LYS A 159 -7.57 16.38 3.05
CA LYS A 159 -8.18 15.10 3.42
C LYS A 159 -7.36 13.95 2.86
N VAL A 160 -6.91 13.05 3.73
CA VAL A 160 -6.17 11.84 3.40
C VAL A 160 -7.10 10.62 3.51
N ASN A 161 -7.05 9.73 2.52
CA ASN A 161 -7.78 8.46 2.56
C ASN A 161 -6.80 7.32 2.88
N PRO A 162 -6.90 6.68 4.05
CA PRO A 162 -6.04 5.56 4.39
C PRO A 162 -6.30 4.39 3.44
N LEU A 163 -5.31 3.53 3.25
CA LEU A 163 -5.48 2.32 2.43
C LEU A 163 -6.23 1.22 3.18
N PHE A 164 -5.97 1.12 4.49
CA PHE A 164 -6.53 0.11 5.37
C PHE A 164 -7.06 0.73 6.65
N GLU A 165 -8.08 0.11 7.23
CA GLU A 165 -8.51 0.33 8.61
C GLU A 165 -8.17 -0.90 9.44
N GLY A 166 -7.77 -0.72 10.70
CA GLY A 166 -7.21 -1.82 11.46
C GLY A 166 -6.79 -1.43 12.87
N THR A 167 -5.97 -2.28 13.48
CA THR A 167 -5.39 -2.08 14.82
C THR A 167 -3.98 -2.66 14.87
N VAL A 168 -3.17 -2.17 15.80
CA VAL A 168 -1.84 -2.70 16.11
C VAL A 168 -1.80 -3.05 17.58
N PHE A 169 -1.23 -4.20 17.90
CA PHE A 169 -1.04 -4.70 19.25
C PHE A 169 0.45 -4.90 19.51
N ILE A 170 0.91 -4.54 20.70
CA ILE A 170 2.27 -4.77 21.17
C ILE A 170 2.20 -5.61 22.43
N ASP A 171 2.89 -6.74 22.40
CA ASP A 171 3.17 -7.56 23.56
C ASP A 171 4.48 -7.09 24.20
N GLU A 172 4.39 -6.18 25.17
CA GLU A 172 5.56 -5.59 25.85
C GLU A 172 6.46 -6.64 26.49
N SER A 173 5.92 -7.81 26.88
CA SER A 173 6.71 -8.89 27.51
C SER A 173 7.73 -9.52 26.57
N LYS A 174 7.56 -9.34 25.25
CA LYS A 174 8.48 -9.84 24.22
C LYS A 174 9.48 -8.78 23.76
N CYS A 175 9.33 -7.54 24.21
CA CYS A 175 10.21 -6.44 23.83
C CYS A 175 11.51 -6.47 24.67
N GLU A 176 12.64 -6.29 24.00
CA GLU A 176 13.91 -6.04 24.68
C GLU A 176 14.02 -4.56 25.06
N GLU A 177 14.46 -4.28 26.28
CA GLU A 177 14.46 -2.93 26.87
C GLU A 177 15.19 -1.88 26.01
N LYS A 178 16.28 -2.27 25.32
CA LYS A 178 17.10 -1.36 24.50
C LYS A 178 16.81 -1.43 23.00
N CYS A 179 15.86 -2.24 22.55
CA CYS A 179 15.52 -2.36 21.12
C CYS A 179 14.54 -1.28 20.66
N ASP A 180 14.80 -0.66 19.51
CA ASP A 180 13.97 0.36 18.86
C ASP A 180 13.87 0.18 17.33
N ALA A 181 14.25 -1.00 16.81
CA ALA A 181 14.29 -1.27 15.37
C ALA A 181 12.96 -0.99 14.65
N CYS A 182 11.82 -1.19 15.32
CA CYS A 182 10.50 -0.87 14.75
C CYS A 182 10.22 0.63 14.64
N VAL A 183 10.81 1.46 15.50
CA VAL A 183 10.77 2.92 15.43
C VAL A 183 11.49 3.40 14.17
N GLU A 184 12.69 2.88 13.93
CA GLU A 184 13.50 3.21 12.75
C GLU A 184 12.88 2.70 11.46
N ALA A 185 12.36 1.48 11.47
CA ALA A 185 11.70 0.89 10.30
C ALA A 185 10.35 1.54 9.94
N CYS A 186 9.74 2.32 10.84
CA CYS A 186 8.41 2.89 10.60
C CYS A 186 8.47 4.08 9.62
N PRO A 187 7.96 3.95 8.39
CA PRO A 187 8.13 4.99 7.37
C PRO A 187 7.23 6.22 7.62
N THR A 188 6.20 6.09 8.47
CA THR A 188 5.30 7.18 8.82
C THR A 188 5.56 7.73 10.23
N LYS A 189 6.61 7.26 10.91
CA LYS A 189 6.94 7.63 12.30
C LYS A 189 5.74 7.48 13.26
N ALA A 190 4.92 6.45 13.02
CA ALA A 190 3.80 6.09 13.87
C ALA A 190 4.21 5.36 15.15
N ILE A 191 5.43 4.84 15.21
CA ILE A 191 5.95 4.08 16.34
C ILE A 191 6.97 4.95 17.08
N SER A 192 6.88 5.01 18.40
CA SER A 192 7.78 5.77 19.27
C SER A 192 8.15 4.96 20.50
N LYS A 193 9.28 5.30 21.13
CA LYS A 193 9.73 4.68 22.39
C LYS A 193 9.80 5.72 23.51
N THR A 194 9.11 5.48 24.61
CA THR A 194 9.08 6.36 25.78
C THR A 194 9.26 5.53 27.05
N GLY A 195 10.27 5.84 27.86
CA GLY A 195 10.53 5.10 29.10
C GLY A 195 10.76 3.59 28.88
N GLY A 196 11.45 3.22 27.79
CA GLY A 196 11.69 1.81 27.44
C GLY A 196 10.53 1.10 26.73
N LYS A 197 9.32 1.67 26.72
CA LYS A 197 8.13 1.07 26.13
C LYS A 197 7.86 1.57 24.72
N ILE A 198 7.45 0.65 23.85
CA ILE A 198 7.05 0.98 22.48
C ILE A 198 5.56 1.34 22.46
N GLY A 199 5.25 2.50 21.89
CA GLY A 199 3.88 2.94 21.59
C GLY A 199 3.65 3.06 20.09
N VAL A 200 2.39 2.93 19.68
CA VAL A 200 1.97 3.18 18.29
C VAL A 200 0.87 4.22 18.30
N ASN A 201 1.02 5.27 17.50
CA ASN A 201 -0.07 6.17 17.16
C ASN A 201 -0.91 5.55 16.03
N PRO A 202 -2.12 5.03 16.32
CA PRO A 202 -2.93 4.34 15.32
C PRO A 202 -3.45 5.29 14.24
N ARG A 203 -3.53 6.60 14.51
CA ARG A 203 -4.01 7.60 13.55
C ARG A 203 -3.08 7.71 12.34
N VAL A 204 -1.77 7.55 12.54
CA VAL A 204 -0.74 7.73 11.49
C VAL A 204 -0.05 6.44 11.06
N CYS A 205 -0.46 5.30 11.62
CA CYS A 205 -0.07 3.98 11.15
C CYS A 205 -0.86 3.59 9.89
N ILE A 206 -0.14 3.24 8.83
CA ILE A 206 -0.75 2.83 7.55
C ILE A 206 -0.97 1.31 7.43
N LEU A 207 -0.67 0.56 8.52
CA LEU A 207 -0.85 -0.89 8.60
C LEU A 207 -0.07 -1.64 7.50
N CYS A 208 1.16 -1.22 7.20
CA CYS A 208 1.99 -1.78 6.12
C CYS A 208 2.75 -3.07 6.50
N ASN A 209 2.77 -3.45 7.77
CA ASN A 209 3.50 -4.62 8.29
C ASN A 209 5.04 -4.53 8.21
N ALA A 210 5.62 -3.37 7.87
CA ALA A 210 7.07 -3.20 7.88
C ALA A 210 7.69 -3.49 9.26
N CYS A 211 6.99 -3.14 10.35
CA CYS A 211 7.47 -3.34 11.71
C CYS A 211 7.41 -4.79 12.21
N ILE A 212 6.66 -5.69 11.54
CA ILE A 212 6.50 -7.08 11.98
C ILE A 212 7.48 -8.05 11.30
N HIS A 213 8.27 -7.57 10.32
CA HIS A 213 9.28 -8.41 9.69
C HIS A 213 10.25 -8.95 10.74
N LEU A 214 10.72 -10.18 10.55
CA LEU A 214 11.67 -10.81 11.47
C LEU A 214 12.96 -10.01 11.60
N ASP A 215 13.33 -9.27 10.55
CA ASP A 215 14.49 -8.40 10.52
C ASP A 215 14.33 -7.12 11.37
N VAL A 216 13.08 -6.80 11.73
CA VAL A 216 12.72 -5.64 12.55
C VAL A 216 12.30 -6.07 13.96
N CYS A 217 11.42 -7.07 14.08
CA CYS A 217 10.89 -7.55 15.35
C CYS A 217 11.13 -9.06 15.50
N ARG A 218 12.38 -9.43 15.84
CA ARG A 218 12.80 -10.83 16.03
C ARG A 218 11.92 -11.60 17.01
N ASN A 219 11.46 -10.92 18.07
CA ASN A 219 10.65 -11.52 19.13
C ASN A 219 9.15 -11.56 18.82
N ARG A 220 8.73 -11.08 17.64
CA ARG A 220 7.32 -11.05 17.19
C ARG A 220 6.38 -10.40 18.22
N ALA A 221 6.86 -9.31 18.84
CA ALA A 221 6.10 -8.54 19.82
C ALA A 221 4.95 -7.73 19.19
N ILE A 222 5.04 -7.42 17.89
CA ILE A 222 4.09 -6.55 17.19
C ILE A 222 3.14 -7.39 16.32
N THR A 223 1.84 -7.18 16.49
CA THR A 223 0.80 -7.73 15.62
C THR A 223 0.01 -6.61 14.96
N VAL A 224 -0.10 -6.65 13.64
CA VAL A 224 -0.89 -5.68 12.87
C VAL A 224 -2.08 -6.40 12.26
N VAL A 225 -3.29 -5.89 12.51
CA VAL A 225 -4.54 -6.45 12.00
C VAL A 225 -5.19 -5.46 11.07
N ARG A 226 -5.32 -5.82 9.80
CA ARG A 226 -6.14 -5.09 8.82
C ARG A 226 -7.57 -5.62 8.90
N ARG A 227 -8.54 -4.73 9.09
CA ARG A 227 -9.98 -5.06 9.18
C ARG A 227 -10.73 -4.74 7.90
N ARG A 228 -10.32 -3.69 7.18
CA ARG A 228 -10.93 -3.24 5.91
C ARG A 228 -9.85 -2.69 4.99
N ALA A 229 -10.03 -2.88 3.69
CA ALA A 229 -9.32 -2.16 2.64
C ALA A 229 -10.28 -1.13 2.04
N LEU A 230 -9.84 0.11 1.84
CA LEU A 230 -10.70 1.17 1.29
C LEU A 230 -10.48 1.30 -0.21
N HIS A 231 -11.52 0.99 -0.99
CA HIS A 231 -11.45 0.95 -2.44
C HIS A 231 -12.76 1.38 -3.09
N GLY A 232 -12.68 1.68 -4.39
CA GLY A 232 -13.83 1.93 -5.26
C GLY A 232 -14.42 0.62 -5.77
N GLU A 233 -15.10 0.68 -6.91
CA GLU A 233 -15.74 -0.48 -7.51
C GLU A 233 -14.74 -1.44 -8.17
N GLY A 234 -15.13 -2.71 -8.25
CA GLY A 234 -14.35 -3.78 -8.88
C GLY A 234 -14.41 -5.06 -8.06
N PHE A 235 -14.65 -6.18 -8.71
CA PHE A 235 -14.77 -7.48 -8.04
C PHE A 235 -14.35 -8.62 -8.97
N SER A 236 -13.62 -9.59 -8.43
CA SER A 236 -13.32 -10.88 -9.07
C SER A 236 -12.89 -11.90 -8.03
N ALA A 237 -12.68 -13.16 -8.46
CA ALA A 237 -12.04 -14.18 -7.63
C ALA A 237 -10.62 -13.76 -7.18
N VAL A 238 -9.89 -12.98 -7.99
CA VAL A 238 -8.57 -12.47 -7.62
C VAL A 238 -8.68 -11.42 -6.51
N TRP A 239 -9.69 -10.55 -6.58
CA TRP A 239 -9.97 -9.60 -5.49
C TRP A 239 -10.41 -10.32 -4.21
N ALA A 240 -11.32 -11.30 -4.31
CA ALA A 240 -11.76 -12.09 -3.17
C ALA A 240 -10.58 -12.78 -2.46
N ASN A 241 -9.67 -13.39 -3.21
CA ASN A 241 -8.44 -13.98 -2.64
C ASN A 241 -7.53 -12.92 -2.00
N ALA A 242 -7.37 -11.75 -2.63
CA ALA A 242 -6.61 -10.65 -2.05
C ALA A 242 -7.21 -10.15 -0.73
N VAL A 243 -8.54 -10.04 -0.63
CA VAL A 243 -9.26 -9.67 0.60
C VAL A 243 -9.06 -10.70 1.69
N GLU A 244 -9.21 -11.99 1.38
CA GLU A 244 -8.96 -13.07 2.32
C GLU A 244 -7.53 -13.04 2.85
N ASN A 245 -6.55 -12.92 1.96
CA ASN A 245 -5.16 -12.88 2.35
C ASN A 245 -4.83 -11.59 3.10
N LEU A 246 -5.36 -10.43 2.73
CA LEU A 246 -5.03 -9.17 3.41
C LEU A 246 -5.71 -9.05 4.77
N LEU A 247 -6.97 -9.47 4.88
CA LEU A 247 -7.88 -9.11 5.96
C LEU A 247 -8.44 -10.33 6.73
N GLY A 248 -8.45 -11.50 6.11
CA GLY A 248 -9.00 -12.75 6.65
C GLY A 248 -10.42 -13.08 6.17
N ALA A 249 -10.90 -14.28 6.54
CA ALA A 249 -12.17 -14.82 6.07
C ALA A 249 -13.41 -14.01 6.50
N ARG A 250 -13.42 -13.43 7.71
CA ARG A 250 -14.56 -12.62 8.18
C ARG A 250 -14.74 -11.32 7.37
N PRO A 251 -13.68 -10.52 7.12
CA PRO A 251 -13.78 -9.42 6.16
C PRO A 251 -14.19 -9.86 4.74
N LEU A 252 -13.69 -11.00 4.25
CA LEU A 252 -14.12 -11.54 2.96
C LEU A 252 -15.64 -11.77 2.91
N ALA A 253 -16.21 -12.43 3.91
CA ALA A 253 -17.66 -12.66 3.94
C ALA A 253 -18.46 -11.36 3.81
N ARG A 254 -18.06 -10.31 4.54
CA ARG A 254 -18.70 -8.98 4.45
C ARG A 254 -18.54 -8.32 3.09
N GLU A 255 -17.39 -8.52 2.43
CA GLU A 255 -17.14 -8.03 1.07
C GLU A 255 -18.07 -8.71 0.07
N LEU A 256 -18.21 -10.04 0.16
CA LEU A 256 -19.12 -10.83 -0.69
C LEU A 256 -20.58 -10.43 -0.48
N ASP A 257 -21.01 -10.22 0.76
CA ASP A 257 -22.36 -9.77 1.09
C ASP A 257 -22.64 -8.37 0.50
N SER A 258 -21.67 -7.44 0.63
CA SER A 258 -21.79 -6.09 0.08
C SER A 258 -21.90 -6.08 -1.44
N GLU A 259 -21.09 -6.89 -2.12
CA GLU A 259 -21.14 -7.05 -3.58
C GLU A 259 -22.47 -7.68 -4.02
N GLY A 260 -22.91 -8.73 -3.32
CA GLY A 260 -24.21 -9.36 -3.54
C GLY A 260 -25.36 -8.36 -3.43
N TYR A 261 -25.37 -7.54 -2.38
CA TYR A 261 -26.36 -6.48 -2.19
C TYR A 261 -26.33 -5.44 -3.31
N ARG A 262 -25.15 -4.98 -3.74
CA ARG A 262 -24.98 -4.03 -4.84
C ARG A 262 -25.55 -4.59 -6.15
N ARG A 263 -25.26 -5.87 -6.45
CA ARG A 263 -25.79 -6.55 -7.64
C ARG A 263 -27.32 -6.65 -7.60
N ILE A 264 -27.90 -7.07 -6.48
CA ILE A 264 -29.36 -7.15 -6.32
C ILE A 264 -30.00 -5.78 -6.52
N ARG A 265 -29.45 -4.74 -5.90
CA ARG A 265 -29.95 -3.37 -6.03
C ARG A 265 -29.96 -2.90 -7.49
N LYS A 266 -28.88 -3.13 -8.23
CA LYS A 266 -28.78 -2.77 -9.65
C LYS A 266 -29.85 -3.47 -10.49
N LEU A 267 -30.07 -4.77 -10.27
CA LEU A 267 -31.12 -5.52 -10.95
C LEU A 267 -32.53 -4.98 -10.65
N VAL A 268 -32.79 -4.57 -9.41
CA VAL A 268 -34.08 -3.96 -9.01
C VAL A 268 -34.28 -2.59 -9.67
N GLU A 269 -33.22 -1.78 -9.78
CA GLU A 269 -33.28 -0.48 -10.45
C GLU A 269 -33.51 -0.64 -11.97
N GLU A 270 -32.85 -1.61 -12.61
CA GLU A 270 -33.02 -1.93 -14.03
C GLU A 270 -34.43 -2.49 -14.35
N ALA A 271 -35.02 -3.27 -13.45
CA ALA A 271 -36.36 -3.85 -13.63
C ALA A 271 -37.52 -2.85 -13.41
N ARG A 272 -37.23 -1.64 -12.92
CA ARG A 272 -38.21 -0.55 -12.72
C ARG A 272 -38.30 0.42 -13.90
N LEU A 273 -37.48 0.23 -14.94
CA LEU A 273 -37.50 0.94 -16.22
C LEU A 273 -38.28 0.13 -17.26
#